data_AF-A0A1E7WGN6-F1
#
_entry.id   AF-A0A1E7WGN6-F1
#
_cell.length_a   1.000
_cell.length_b   1.000
_cell.length_c   1.000
_cell.angle_alpha   90.00
_cell.angle_beta   90.00
_cell.angle_gamma   90.00
#
_symmetry.space_group_name_H-M   'P 1'
#
loop_
_entity.id
_entity.type
_entity.pdbx_description
1 polymer ?
#
loop_
_entity_poly.entity_id
_entity_poly.type
_entity_poly.pdbx_seq_one_letter_code
_entity_poly.pdbx_strand_id
1 'polypeptide(L)' 'MTIAEHKPPPPEPAKDQPQYPDTPEGRRARRAAALAKAAGMWKDRTDIPKDGLEYQRMMREEWR' A
#
# COMPACT_ATOMS: atom_id res chain seq x y z
N MET A 1 30.92 20.19 -8.19
CA MET A 1 29.73 20.59 -7.42
C MET A 1 29.05 19.33 -6.94
N THR A 2 29.11 19.03 -5.65
CA THR A 2 28.47 17.84 -5.05
C THR A 2 27.08 18.22 -4.56
N ILE A 3 26.04 17.70 -5.21
CA ILE A 3 24.66 17.85 -4.73
C ILE A 3 24.52 16.90 -3.53
N ALA A 4 24.40 17.44 -2.33
CA ALA A 4 24.08 16.65 -1.14
C ALA A 4 22.72 15.96 -1.36
N GLU A 5 22.63 14.66 -1.03
CA GLU A 5 21.36 13.94 -1.04
C GLU A 5 20.35 14.65 -0.12
N HIS A 6 19.34 15.29 -0.71
CA HIS A 6 18.19 15.77 0.04
C HIS A 6 17.25 14.59 0.28
N LYS A 7 17.44 13.90 1.41
CA LYS A 7 16.48 12.90 1.87
C LYS A 7 15.25 13.64 2.41
N PRO A 8 14.05 13.50 1.78
CA PRO A 8 12.86 14.16 2.28
C PRO A 8 12.57 13.66 3.71
N PRO A 9 12.08 14.54 4.61
CA PRO A 9 11.64 14.09 5.92
C PRO A 9 10.54 13.05 5.74
N PRO A 10 10.45 12.05 6.63
CA PRO A 10 9.34 11.11 6.60
C PRO A 10 8.03 11.90 6.62
N PRO A 11 7.03 11.52 5.81
CA PRO A 11 5.76 12.23 5.78
C PRO A 11 5.19 12.27 7.20
N GLU A 12 4.81 13.47 7.64
CA GLU A 12 4.13 13.61 8.93
C GLU A 12 2.88 12.73 8.93
N PRO A 13 2.60 12.01 10.03
CA PRO A 13 1.37 11.24 10.13
C PRO A 13 0.19 12.20 9.93
N ALA A 14 -0.82 11.79 9.15
CA ALA A 14 -2.01 12.61 8.99
C ALA A 14 -2.64 12.82 10.37
N LYS A 15 -3.15 14.05 10.63
CA LYS A 15 -3.60 14.51 11.95
C LYS A 15 -4.63 13.59 12.63
N ASP A 16 -5.35 12.80 11.84
CA ASP A 16 -6.40 11.88 12.30
C ASP A 16 -5.98 10.40 12.34
N GLN A 17 -4.69 10.09 12.11
CA GLN A 17 -4.22 8.71 12.16
C GLN A 17 -3.98 8.26 13.61
N PRO A 18 -4.38 7.03 13.96
CA PRO A 18 -4.00 6.45 15.24
C PRO A 18 -2.47 6.41 15.36
N GLN A 19 -1.94 6.97 16.45
CA GLN A 19 -0.51 6.94 16.71
C GLN A 19 -0.12 5.57 17.27
N TYR A 20 0.77 4.87 16.58
CA TYR A 20 1.31 3.58 17.02
C TYR A 20 2.71 3.78 17.61
N PRO A 21 3.06 3.10 18.71
CA PRO A 21 4.42 3.17 19.26
C PRO A 21 5.43 2.56 18.28
N ASP A 22 6.68 3.06 18.29
CA ASP A 22 7.75 2.48 17.47
C ASP A 22 8.38 1.22 18.10
N THR A 23 7.51 0.27 18.46
CA THR A 23 7.88 -1.07 18.91
C THR A 23 7.56 -2.09 17.80
N PRO A 24 8.16 -3.30 17.82
CA PRO A 24 7.78 -4.35 16.87
C PRO A 24 6.26 -4.59 16.80
N GLU A 25 5.58 -4.56 17.94
CA GLU A 25 4.14 -4.75 18.09
C GLU A 25 3.38 -3.56 17.49
N GLY A 26 3.79 -2.33 17.78
CA GLY A 26 3.19 -1.12 17.20
C GLY A 26 3.33 -1.06 15.68
N ARG A 27 4.48 -1.50 15.13
CA ARG A 27 4.68 -1.64 13.68
C ARG A 27 3.78 -2.71 13.06
N ARG A 28 3.53 -3.82 13.76
CA ARG A 28 2.56 -4.86 13.33
C ARG A 28 1.15 -4.31 13.33
N ALA A 29 0.74 -3.63 14.40
CA ALA A 29 -0.59 -3.02 14.52
C ALA A 29 -0.85 -1.99 13.41
N ARG A 30 0.12 -1.11 13.12
CA ARG A 30 0.02 -0.13 12.02
C ARG A 30 -0.20 -0.81 10.66
N ARG A 31 0.55 -1.88 10.36
CA ARG A 31 0.36 -2.66 9.11
C ARG A 31 -1.00 -3.33 9.05
N ALA A 32 -1.43 -3.95 10.15
CA ALA A 32 -2.74 -4.61 10.22
C ALA A 32 -3.88 -3.61 9.99
N ALA A 33 -3.82 -2.42 10.60
CA ALA A 33 -4.81 -1.37 10.39
C ALA A 33 -4.85 -0.87 8.93
N ALA A 34 -3.69 -0.68 8.30
CA ALA A 34 -3.62 -0.31 6.89
C ALA A 34 -4.23 -1.39 5.97
N LEU A 35 -3.94 -2.67 6.23
CA LEU A 35 -4.53 -3.79 5.49
C LEU A 35 -6.04 -3.89 5.71
N ALA A 36 -6.52 -3.69 6.95
CA ALA A 36 -7.94 -3.69 7.25
C ALA A 36 -8.69 -2.59 6.50
N LYS A 37 -8.09 -1.39 6.36
CA LYS A 37 -8.67 -0.29 5.58
C LYS A 37 -8.73 -0.59 4.08
N ALA A 38 -7.75 -1.34 3.55
CA ALA A 38 -7.70 -1.71 2.14
C ALA A 38 -8.48 -3.01 1.83
N ALA A 39 -8.86 -3.78 2.86
CA ALA A 39 -9.56 -5.03 2.69
C ALA A 39 -10.92 -4.80 2.01
N GLY A 40 -11.16 -5.51 0.91
CA GLY A 40 -12.41 -5.38 0.15
C GLY A 40 -12.47 -4.18 -0.78
N MET A 41 -11.43 -3.32 -0.84
CA MET A 41 -11.36 -2.17 -1.76
C MET A 41 -11.61 -2.57 -3.22
N TRP A 42 -11.29 -3.81 -3.60
CA TRP A 42 -11.45 -4.32 -4.97
C TRP A 42 -12.56 -5.36 -5.12
N LYS A 43 -13.34 -5.63 -4.07
CA LYS A 43 -14.33 -6.72 -4.06
C LYS A 43 -15.43 -6.54 -5.12
N ASP A 44 -15.89 -5.30 -5.29
CA ASP A 44 -17.02 -4.95 -6.15
C ASP A 44 -16.58 -4.30 -7.48
N ARG A 45 -15.29 -4.35 -7.80
CA ARG A 45 -14.80 -3.90 -9.11
C ARG A 45 -15.27 -4.86 -10.20
N THR A 46 -15.92 -4.33 -11.22
CA THR A 46 -16.41 -5.08 -12.38
C THR A 46 -15.49 -4.97 -13.59
N ASP A 47 -14.47 -4.10 -13.51
CA ASP A 47 -13.53 -3.78 -14.57
C ASP A 47 -12.26 -4.65 -14.56
N ILE A 48 -12.07 -5.46 -13.52
CA ILE A 48 -10.97 -6.41 -13.39
C ILE A 48 -11.50 -7.84 -13.20
N PRO A 49 -10.84 -8.86 -13.79
CA PRO A 49 -11.16 -10.25 -13.49
C PRO A 49 -11.09 -10.55 -11.99
N LYS A 50 -12.05 -11.35 -11.52
CA LYS A 50 -12.03 -11.88 -10.16
C LYS A 50 -11.03 -13.04 -10.00
N ASP A 51 -10.72 -13.72 -11.09
CA ASP A 51 -9.68 -14.75 -11.14
C ASP A 51 -8.29 -14.09 -11.26
N GLY A 52 -7.44 -14.34 -10.26
CA GLY A 52 -6.08 -13.82 -10.25
C GLY A 52 -5.21 -14.35 -11.40
N LEU A 53 -5.48 -15.55 -11.90
CA LEU A 53 -4.74 -16.12 -13.04
C LEU A 53 -5.10 -15.40 -14.34
N GLU A 54 -6.39 -15.10 -14.54
CA GLU A 54 -6.87 -14.32 -15.69
C GLU A 54 -6.29 -12.91 -15.67
N TYR A 55 -6.30 -12.25 -14.52
CA TYR A 55 -5.67 -10.94 -14.35
C TYR A 55 -4.18 -10.97 -14.74
N GLN A 56 -3.43 -11.98 -14.30
CA GLN A 56 -2.02 -12.13 -14.67
C GLN A 56 -1.80 -12.37 -16.17
N ARG A 57 -2.71 -13.07 -16.84
CA ARG A 57 -2.65 -13.26 -18.30
C ARG A 57 -2.88 -11.94 -19.04
N MET A 58 -3.93 -11.19 -18.68
CA MET A 58 -4.20 -9.87 -19.25
C MET A 58 -3.01 -8.92 -19.13
N MET A 59 -2.40 -8.85 -17.93
CA MET A 59 -1.21 -8.02 -17.70
C MET A 59 -0.01 -8.46 -18.54
N ARG A 60 0.15 -9.76 -18.81
CA ARG A 60 1.25 -10.26 -19.66
C ARG A 60 1.02 -9.98 -21.14
N GLU A 61 -0.24 -10.00 -21.57
CA GLU A 61 -0.64 -9.67 -22.94
C GLU A 61 -0.43 -8.19 -23.25
N GLU A 62 -0.66 -7.29 -22.28
CA GLU A 62 -0.43 -5.84 -22.45
C GLU A 62 1.05 -5.49 -22.76
N TRP A 63 2.00 -6.33 -22.33
CA TRP A 63 3.44 -6.10 -22.48
C TRP A 63 4.06 -6.81 -23.69
N ARG A 64 3.25 -7.40 -24.57
CA ARG A 64 3.70 -7.97 -25.85
C ARG A 64 3.63 -6.96 -26.98
#